data_AF-A0A972V1L4-F1
#
_entry.id   AF-A0A972V1L4-F1
#
_cell.length_a   1.000
_cell.length_b   1.000
_cell.length_c   1.000
_cell.angle_alpha   90.00
_cell.angle_beta   90.00
_cell.angle_gamma   90.00
#
_symmetry.space_group_name_H-M   'P 1'
#
loop_
_entity.id
_entity.type
_entity.pdbx_description
1 polymer ?
#
loop_
_entity_poly.entity_id
_entity_poly.type
_entity_poly.pdbx_seq_one_letter_code
_entity_poly.pdbx_strand_id
1 'polypeptide(L)'
;GTVDYVEKKYLHIFNDKYFFTPPETFFLQHFPKERDWLLVEKSADDFANLPMFYGEFLLSGFELGEPLNGVLDLKGMDSIQFKIKSPEPIEKLTYEFSYEKEASEIKPDILEEEYTFKIPFISKRRGYLTLFYKRKAIISYKISSY
;
A
#
# COMPACT_ATOMS: atom_id res chain seq x y z
N GLY A 1 -14.90 0.62 -11.60
CA GLY A 1 -15.27 -0.58 -12.37
C GLY A 1 -14.15 -0.97 -13.31
N THR A 2 -14.25 -2.14 -13.93
CA THR A 2 -13.32 -2.59 -14.98
C THR A 2 -14.12 -3.07 -16.19
N VAL A 3 -13.49 -3.14 -17.35
CA VAL A 3 -14.09 -3.74 -18.54
C VAL A 3 -13.58 -5.17 -18.63
N ASP A 4 -14.50 -6.13 -18.61
CA ASP A 4 -14.18 -7.47 -19.05
C ASP A 4 -14.13 -7.44 -20.59
N TYR A 5 -12.92 -7.50 -21.15
CA TYR A 5 -12.72 -7.44 -22.59
C TYR A 5 -13.13 -8.74 -23.30
N VAL A 6 -13.25 -9.85 -22.57
CA VAL A 6 -13.70 -11.15 -23.11
C VAL A 6 -15.23 -11.15 -23.21
N GLU A 7 -15.91 -10.82 -22.11
CA GLU A 7 -17.38 -10.74 -22.09
C GLU A 7 -17.94 -9.44 -22.69
N LYS A 8 -17.08 -8.44 -22.94
CA LYS A 8 -17.44 -7.08 -23.37
C LYS A 8 -18.46 -6.42 -22.44
N LYS A 9 -18.35 -6.69 -21.14
CA LYS A 9 -19.23 -6.12 -20.12
C LYS A 9 -18.46 -5.16 -19.22
N TYR A 10 -19.14 -4.09 -18.84
CA TYR A 10 -18.69 -3.26 -17.74
C TYR A 10 -18.97 -3.99 -16.42
N LEU A 11 -17.92 -4.32 -15.68
CA LEU A 11 -18.00 -4.84 -14.33
C LEU A 11 -17.99 -3.65 -13.37
N HIS A 12 -19.14 -3.37 -12.78
CA HIS A 12 -19.25 -2.39 -11.70
C HIS A 12 -18.59 -2.96 -10.43
N ILE A 13 -17.41 -2.45 -10.11
CA ILE A 13 -16.75 -2.72 -8.82
C ILE A 13 -17.15 -1.56 -7.91
N PHE A 14 -18.11 -1.82 -7.03
CA PHE A 14 -18.50 -0.90 -5.97
C PHE A 14 -17.49 -0.98 -4.83
N ASN A 15 -17.07 0.18 -4.32
CA ASN A 15 -16.30 0.27 -3.09
C ASN A 15 -17.07 1.23 -2.16
N ASP A 16 -17.75 0.65 -1.18
CA ASP A 16 -18.52 1.38 -0.18
C ASP A 16 -17.63 2.21 0.74
N LYS A 17 -16.33 1.87 0.85
CA LYS A 17 -15.32 2.63 1.60
C LYS A 17 -15.01 4.00 1.00
N TYR A 18 -15.74 4.48 -0.01
CA TYR A 18 -15.73 5.89 -0.42
C TYR A 18 -16.85 6.71 0.24
N PHE A 19 -17.80 6.07 0.91
CA PHE A 19 -18.90 6.71 1.61
C PHE A 19 -18.67 6.60 3.11
N PHE A 20 -18.75 7.73 3.83
CA PHE A 20 -18.51 7.80 5.28
C PHE A 20 -17.15 7.26 5.73
N THR A 21 -16.17 7.27 4.83
CA THR A 21 -14.78 6.95 5.12
C THR A 21 -14.25 7.95 6.15
N PRO A 22 -13.54 7.49 7.19
CA PRO A 22 -12.83 8.40 8.08
C PRO A 22 -11.91 9.33 7.28
N PRO A 23 -11.88 10.64 7.59
CA PRO A 23 -11.03 11.60 6.89
C PRO A 23 -9.56 11.17 6.76
N GLU A 24 -9.00 10.51 7.78
CA GLU A 24 -7.64 9.98 7.82
C GLU A 24 -7.42 8.90 6.76
N THR A 25 -8.40 8.03 6.58
CA THR A 25 -8.37 6.96 5.57
C THR A 25 -8.60 7.52 4.16
N PHE A 26 -9.48 8.53 4.02
CA PHE A 26 -9.75 9.17 2.75
C PHE A 26 -8.53 9.93 2.20
N PHE A 27 -7.79 10.59 3.10
CA PHE A 27 -6.54 11.29 2.80
C PHE A 27 -5.48 10.38 2.15
N LEU A 28 -5.51 9.06 2.38
CA LEU A 28 -4.55 8.13 1.78
C LEU A 28 -4.62 8.06 0.25
N GLN A 29 -5.72 8.48 -0.35
CA GLN A 29 -5.91 8.46 -1.82
C GLN A 29 -6.33 9.82 -2.40
N HIS A 30 -6.86 10.73 -1.59
CA HIS A 30 -7.46 11.97 -2.07
C HIS A 30 -6.95 13.18 -1.29
N PHE A 31 -6.35 14.13 -2.01
CA PHE A 31 -6.05 15.46 -1.49
C PHE A 31 -6.94 16.49 -2.20
N PRO A 32 -7.93 17.09 -1.52
CA PRO A 32 -8.84 18.03 -2.16
C PRO A 32 -8.14 19.36 -2.46
N LYS A 33 -8.66 20.08 -3.47
CA LYS A 33 -8.20 21.44 -3.79
C LYS A 33 -8.54 22.45 -2.69
N GLU A 34 -9.72 22.31 -2.11
CA GLU A 34 -10.20 23.16 -1.02
C GLU A 34 -9.88 22.48 0.33
N ARG A 35 -9.14 23.18 1.18
CA ARG A 35 -8.66 22.63 2.46
C ARG A 35 -9.78 22.23 3.41
N ASP A 36 -10.93 22.91 3.36
CA ASP A 36 -12.08 22.63 4.21
C ASP A 36 -12.67 21.23 3.99
N TRP A 37 -12.43 20.63 2.81
CA TRP A 37 -12.87 19.29 2.47
C TRP A 37 -11.89 18.18 2.89
N LEU A 38 -10.70 18.56 3.38
CA LEU A 38 -9.69 17.59 3.80
C LEU A 38 -10.09 16.91 5.12
N LEU A 39 -10.76 17.65 6.01
CA LEU A 39 -11.28 17.17 7.31
C LEU A 39 -10.21 16.53 8.23
N VAL A 40 -8.93 16.70 7.92
CA VAL A 40 -7.77 16.32 8.75
C VAL A 40 -6.70 17.42 8.73
N GLU A 41 -5.90 17.48 9.78
CA GLU A 41 -4.74 18.36 9.86
C GLU A 41 -3.53 17.78 9.11
N LYS A 42 -3.63 17.73 7.78
CA LYS A 42 -2.54 17.29 6.89
C LYS A 42 -2.21 18.34 5.84
N SER A 43 -1.03 18.24 5.25
CA SER A 43 -0.52 19.10 4.18
C SER A 43 -0.43 18.35 2.85
N ALA A 44 -0.22 19.11 1.77
CA ALA A 44 0.04 18.52 0.46
C ALA A 44 1.38 17.76 0.44
N ASP A 45 2.34 18.18 1.26
CA ASP A 45 3.62 17.50 1.42
C ASP A 45 3.45 16.16 2.14
N ASP A 46 2.64 16.11 3.20
CA ASP A 46 2.28 14.85 3.86
C ASP A 46 1.69 13.86 2.86
N PHE A 47 0.79 14.34 1.98
CA PHE A 47 0.16 13.51 0.95
C PHE A 47 1.16 13.04 -0.11
N ALA A 48 2.01 13.94 -0.61
CA ALA A 48 2.99 13.64 -1.64
C ALA A 48 4.06 12.63 -1.16
N ASN A 49 4.30 12.58 0.15
CA ASN A 49 5.23 11.65 0.78
C ASN A 49 4.58 10.33 1.23
N LEU A 50 3.27 10.12 1.00
CA LEU A 50 2.64 8.82 1.26
C LEU A 50 3.09 7.77 0.23
N PRO A 51 3.14 6.49 0.63
CA PRO A 51 3.12 5.41 -0.35
C PRO A 51 1.82 5.44 -1.16
N MET A 52 1.85 4.82 -2.33
CA MET A 52 0.66 4.70 -3.16
C MET A 52 -0.25 3.59 -2.63
N PHE A 53 -1.37 3.97 -2.00
CA PHE A 53 -2.37 3.04 -1.51
C PHE A 53 -3.38 2.65 -2.60
N TYR A 54 -3.59 1.37 -2.82
CA TYR A 54 -4.61 0.85 -3.73
C TYR A 54 -5.94 0.64 -3.00
N GLY A 55 -7.05 0.62 -3.74
CA GLY A 55 -8.39 0.42 -3.14
C GLY A 55 -8.51 -0.87 -2.31
N GLU A 56 -7.76 -1.92 -2.66
CA GLU A 56 -7.78 -3.18 -1.91
C GLU A 56 -7.22 -3.02 -0.48
N PHE A 57 -6.27 -2.11 -0.25
CA PHE A 57 -5.77 -1.82 1.10
C PHE A 57 -6.89 -1.28 2.00
N LEU A 58 -7.68 -0.35 1.46
CA LEU A 58 -8.82 0.25 2.17
C LEU A 58 -9.95 -0.76 2.41
N LEU A 59 -10.26 -1.58 1.39
CA LEU A 59 -11.28 -2.62 1.47
C LEU A 59 -10.95 -3.68 2.53
N SER A 60 -9.67 -4.02 2.68
CA SER A 60 -9.20 -5.01 3.65
C SER A 60 -9.23 -4.50 5.09
N GLY A 61 -9.43 -3.19 5.30
CA GLY A 61 -9.36 -2.58 6.64
C GLY A 61 -7.93 -2.57 7.22
N PHE A 62 -6.91 -2.68 6.37
CA PHE A 62 -5.53 -2.68 6.82
C PHE A 62 -5.11 -1.29 7.30
N GLU A 63 -4.23 -1.28 8.30
CA GLU A 63 -3.56 -0.07 8.75
C GLU A 63 -2.05 -0.22 8.61
N LEU A 64 -1.39 0.81 8.10
CA LEU A 64 0.06 0.82 7.92
C LEU A 64 0.71 1.42 9.18
N GLY A 65 1.53 0.63 9.86
CA GLY A 65 2.41 1.12 10.93
C GLY A 65 3.74 1.63 10.39
N GLU A 66 4.42 0.83 9.56
CA GLU A 66 5.73 1.15 8.99
C GLU A 66 5.94 0.48 7.62
N PRO A 67 6.73 1.09 6.72
CA PRO A 67 7.25 2.46 6.78
C PRO A 67 6.20 3.47 6.28
N LEU A 68 6.10 4.64 6.91
CA LEU A 68 5.08 5.65 6.54
C LEU A 68 5.48 6.51 5.33
N ASN A 69 6.78 6.62 5.03
CA ASN A 69 7.26 7.39 3.89
C ASN A 69 7.19 6.52 2.62
N GLY A 70 6.52 7.02 1.59
CA GLY A 70 6.37 6.39 0.29
C GLY A 70 7.66 6.35 -0.53
N VAL A 71 8.66 7.14 -0.15
CA VAL A 71 9.99 7.11 -0.74
C VAL A 71 10.96 6.38 0.19
N LEU A 72 11.43 5.22 -0.27
CA LEU A 72 12.42 4.43 0.43
C LEU A 72 13.82 4.84 -0.01
N ASP A 73 14.64 5.26 0.98
CA ASP A 73 16.09 5.40 0.85
C ASP A 73 16.74 4.17 1.50
N LEU A 74 17.39 3.35 0.67
CA LEU A 74 17.89 2.04 1.07
C LEU A 74 19.39 2.06 1.38
N LYS A 75 19.99 3.24 1.49
CA LYS A 75 21.42 3.40 1.72
C LYS A 75 21.86 2.80 3.06
N GLY A 76 22.72 1.79 2.99
CA GLY A 76 23.29 1.11 4.15
C GLY A 76 22.32 0.16 4.87
N MET A 77 21.20 -0.17 4.24
CA MET A 77 20.25 -1.16 4.74
C MET A 77 20.37 -2.46 3.93
N ASP A 78 19.97 -3.58 4.54
CA ASP A 78 19.89 -4.89 3.87
C ASP A 78 18.43 -5.39 3.72
N SER A 79 17.50 -4.74 4.44
CA SER A 79 16.07 -5.05 4.38
C SER A 79 15.23 -3.84 4.79
N ILE A 80 13.97 -3.84 4.36
CA ILE A 80 12.95 -2.86 4.74
C ILE A 80 12.02 -3.52 5.74
N GLN A 81 11.85 -2.91 6.91
CA GLN A 81 10.90 -3.38 7.92
C GLN A 81 9.50 -2.85 7.63
N PHE A 82 8.52 -3.75 7.72
CA PHE A 82 7.11 -3.45 7.57
C PHE A 82 6.34 -3.84 8.80
N LYS A 83 5.30 -3.05 9.09
CA LYS A 83 4.32 -3.30 10.13
C LYS A 83 2.94 -2.95 9.58
N ILE A 84 2.05 -3.94 9.56
CA ILE A 84 0.67 -3.79 9.10
C ILE A 84 -0.25 -4.34 10.18
N LYS A 85 -1.32 -3.62 10.51
CA LYS A 85 -2.42 -4.17 11.30
C LYS A 85 -3.55 -4.63 10.40
N SER A 86 -4.22 -5.71 10.80
CA SER A 86 -5.36 -6.24 10.08
C SER A 86 -6.44 -6.71 11.05
N PRO A 87 -7.71 -6.35 10.83
CA PRO A 87 -8.83 -6.82 11.65
C PRO A 87 -9.15 -8.31 11.43
N GLU A 88 -8.71 -8.87 10.30
CA GLU A 88 -8.89 -10.29 9.96
C GLU A 88 -7.55 -10.97 9.68
N PRO A 89 -7.44 -12.30 9.89
CA PRO A 89 -6.23 -13.03 9.57
C PRO A 89 -5.78 -12.87 8.12
N ILE A 90 -4.52 -12.46 7.92
CA ILE A 90 -3.95 -12.31 6.57
C ILE A 90 -3.56 -13.68 6.00
N GLU A 91 -4.31 -14.17 5.01
CA GLU A 91 -4.06 -15.46 4.37
C GLU A 91 -2.77 -15.50 3.53
N LYS A 92 -2.56 -14.51 2.65
CA LYS A 92 -1.42 -14.48 1.73
C LYS A 92 -1.00 -13.07 1.38
N LEU A 93 0.23 -12.74 1.76
CA LEU A 93 0.95 -11.55 1.33
C LEU A 93 2.11 -11.92 0.42
N THR A 94 2.32 -11.14 -0.62
CA THR A 94 3.49 -11.22 -1.49
C THR A 94 4.03 -9.82 -1.76
N TYR A 95 5.29 -9.72 -2.14
CA TYR A 95 5.86 -8.47 -2.65
C TYR A 95 6.50 -8.69 -4.02
N GLU A 96 6.66 -7.60 -4.76
CA GLU A 96 7.38 -7.59 -6.02
C GLU A 96 8.19 -6.29 -6.13
N PHE A 97 9.44 -6.41 -6.55
CA PHE A 97 10.22 -5.27 -7.02
C PHE A 97 10.02 -5.10 -8.53
N SER A 98 9.84 -3.86 -9.00
CA SER A 98 9.59 -3.57 -10.41
C SER A 98 10.71 -3.99 -11.38
N TYR A 99 11.88 -4.34 -10.86
CA TYR A 99 13.04 -4.83 -11.63
C TYR A 99 13.23 -6.36 -11.53
N GLU A 100 12.41 -7.04 -10.74
CA GLU A 100 12.34 -8.50 -10.64
C GLU A 100 11.19 -9.01 -11.51
N LYS A 101 11.20 -10.31 -11.82
CA LYS A 101 10.17 -10.93 -12.68
C LYS A 101 9.11 -11.70 -11.91
N GLU A 102 9.38 -11.99 -10.64
CA GLU A 102 8.57 -12.89 -9.83
C GLU A 102 8.28 -12.24 -8.48
N ALA A 103 7.05 -12.45 -8.00
CA ALA A 103 6.66 -12.04 -6.67
C ALA A 103 7.17 -13.04 -5.63
N SER A 104 7.61 -12.53 -4.48
CA SER A 104 8.09 -13.32 -3.34
C SER A 104 7.03 -13.36 -2.24
N GLU A 105 6.89 -14.51 -1.58
CA GLU A 105 5.94 -14.67 -0.47
C GLU A 105 6.47 -14.08 0.83
N ILE A 106 5.58 -13.42 1.58
CA ILE A 106 5.88 -12.83 2.88
C ILE A 106 5.37 -13.76 3.97
N LYS A 107 6.25 -14.08 4.92
CA LYS A 107 5.90 -14.78 6.15
C LYS A 107 6.05 -13.82 7.32
N PRO A 108 4.95 -13.19 7.76
CA PRO A 108 4.99 -12.23 8.85
C PRO A 108 5.06 -12.94 10.21
N ASP A 109 5.76 -12.30 11.13
CA ASP A 109 5.62 -12.54 12.56
C ASP A 109 4.30 -11.88 13.01
N ILE A 110 3.46 -12.64 13.70
CA ILE A 110 2.11 -12.21 14.09
C ILE A 110 2.07 -12.04 15.61
N LEU A 111 1.67 -10.85 16.05
CA LEU A 111 1.37 -10.57 17.45
C LEU A 111 0.02 -9.87 17.51
N GLU A 112 -1.00 -10.58 18.02
CA GLU A 112 -2.39 -10.13 18.03
C GLU A 112 -2.87 -9.77 16.61
N GLU A 113 -3.17 -8.50 16.35
CA GLU A 113 -3.61 -7.97 15.05
C GLU A 113 -2.47 -7.35 14.23
N GLU A 114 -1.23 -7.39 14.74
CA GLU A 114 -0.06 -6.78 14.12
C GLU A 114 0.80 -7.83 13.38
N TYR A 115 1.07 -7.55 12.11
CA TYR A 115 1.87 -8.34 11.20
C TYR A 115 3.18 -7.61 10.90
N THR A 116 4.30 -8.15 11.37
CA THR A 116 5.63 -7.58 11.17
C THR A 116 6.45 -8.48 10.24
N PHE A 117 7.16 -7.89 9.28
CA PHE A 117 8.03 -8.63 8.37
C PHE A 117 9.15 -7.76 7.82
N LYS A 118 10.18 -8.40 7.26
CA LYS A 118 11.29 -7.73 6.59
C LYS A 118 11.36 -8.17 5.15
N ILE A 119 11.48 -7.20 4.24
CA ILE A 119 11.69 -7.46 2.82
C ILE A 119 13.18 -7.24 2.51
N PRO A 120 13.94 -8.31 2.23
CA PRO A 120 15.32 -8.17 1.81
C PRO A 120 15.39 -7.61 0.38
N PHE A 121 16.48 -6.94 0.06
CA PHE A 121 16.74 -6.49 -1.31
C PHE A 121 18.21 -6.72 -1.66
N ILE A 122 18.45 -7.14 -2.90
CA ILE A 122 19.78 -7.57 -3.36
C ILE A 122 20.49 -6.46 -4.13
N SER A 123 19.73 -5.57 -4.76
CA SER A 123 20.26 -4.70 -5.80
C SER A 123 20.03 -3.22 -5.54
N LYS A 124 21.08 -2.44 -5.83
CA LYS A 124 21.04 -0.98 -5.81
C LYS A 124 20.35 -0.40 -7.06
N ARG A 125 19.08 -0.75 -7.32
CA ARG A 125 18.33 -0.37 -8.55
C ARG A 125 17.01 0.37 -8.35
N ARG A 126 16.95 1.64 -8.75
CA ARG A 126 15.74 2.47 -8.63
C ARG A 126 14.53 1.74 -9.22
N GLY A 127 13.37 1.93 -8.63
CA GLY A 127 12.15 1.25 -9.04
C GLY A 127 11.05 1.41 -8.02
N TYR A 128 10.18 0.41 -7.98
CA TYR A 128 9.08 0.34 -7.04
C TYR A 128 9.09 -0.99 -6.29
N LEU A 129 8.66 -0.96 -5.04
CA LEU A 129 8.29 -2.13 -4.25
C LEU A 129 6.78 -2.11 -4.09
N THR A 130 6.10 -3.17 -4.51
CA THR A 130 4.65 -3.31 -4.38
C THR A 130 4.32 -4.50 -3.51
N LEU A 131 3.46 -4.31 -2.53
CA LEU A 131 2.86 -5.40 -1.75
C LEU A 131 1.52 -5.79 -2.35
N PHE A 132 1.21 -7.08 -2.27
CA PHE A 132 -0.02 -7.66 -2.76
C PHE A 132 -0.68 -8.52 -1.69
N TYR A 133 -1.99 -8.37 -1.55
CA TYR A 133 -2.85 -9.26 -0.78
C TYR A 133 -3.76 -10.02 -1.74
N LYS A 134 -3.79 -11.36 -1.66
CA LYS A 134 -4.58 -12.20 -2.58
C LYS A 134 -4.38 -11.85 -4.07
N ARG A 135 -3.13 -11.57 -4.47
CA ARG A 135 -2.69 -11.15 -5.83
C ARG A 135 -3.19 -9.78 -6.30
N LYS A 136 -3.79 -8.98 -5.44
CA LYS A 136 -4.15 -7.59 -5.74
C LYS A 136 -3.18 -6.64 -5.07
N ALA A 137 -2.72 -5.63 -5.80
CA ALA A 137 -1.84 -4.62 -5.24
C ALA A 137 -2.57 -3.89 -4.10
N ILE A 138 -1.87 -3.71 -2.98
CA ILE A 138 -2.40 -3.01 -1.80
C ILE A 138 -1.61 -1.72 -1.54
N ILE A 139 -0.29 -1.74 -1.69
CA ILE A 139 0.54 -0.56 -1.44
C ILE A 139 1.82 -0.61 -2.26
N SER A 140 2.25 0.53 -2.80
CA SER A 140 3.52 0.67 -3.52
C SER A 140 4.38 1.81 -2.97
N TYR A 141 5.68 1.56 -2.97
CA TYR A 141 6.72 2.48 -2.55
C TYR A 141 7.65 2.77 -3.71
N LYS A 142 8.11 4.02 -3.80
CA LYS A 142 9.18 4.43 -4.71
C LYS A 142 10.53 4.20 -4.06
N ILE A 143 11.49 3.68 -4.82
CA ILE A 143 12.87 3.49 -4.38
C ILE A 143 13.74 4.56 -5.05
N SER A 144 14.22 5.53 -4.27
CA SER A 144 14.86 6.75 -4.80
C SER A 144 16.37 6.67 -4.94
N SER A 145 17.06 6.09 -3.94
CA SER A 145 18.52 6.14 -3.84
C SER A 145 19.07 5.01 -2.98
N TYR A 146 20.39 4.81 -3.10
CA TYR A 146 21.20 3.73 -2.50
C TYR A 146 22.46 4.22 -1.79
#